data_AF-A0A954J3V6-F1
#
_entry.id   AF-A0A954J3V6-F1
#
_cell.length_a   1.000
_cell.length_b   1.000
_cell.length_c   1.000
_cell.angle_alpha   90.00
_cell.angle_beta   90.00
_cell.angle_gamma   90.00
#
_symmetry.space_group_name_H-M   'P 1'
#
loop_
_entity.id
_entity.type
_entity.pdbx_description
1 polymer ?
#
loop_
_entity_poly.entity_id
_entity_poly.type
_entity_poly.pdbx_seq_one_letter_code
_entity_poly.pdbx_strand_id
1 'polypeptide(L)'
;IDAADARAREALANYGQRSLVAFGEVETALSTQEHMEGREEALERAAQQAEAAQALAERQYQAGTTNLLAVLESQRRALNARAEQITSRRERLDNRIDLYLALGGGFDADAQADTVPPSADAR
;
A
#
# COMPACT_ATOMS: atom_id res chain seq x y z
N ILE A 1 41.67 -5.72 -23.46
CA ILE A 1 40.49 -6.56 -23.76
C ILE A 1 39.83 -6.96 -22.44
N ASP A 2 40.61 -7.41 -21.46
CA ASP A 2 40.15 -7.77 -20.10
C ASP A 2 39.28 -6.72 -19.39
N ALA A 3 39.61 -5.42 -19.49
CA ALA A 3 38.82 -4.36 -18.86
C ALA A 3 37.44 -4.17 -19.50
N ALA A 4 37.28 -4.44 -20.81
CA ALA A 4 35.99 -4.37 -21.48
C ALA A 4 35.13 -5.59 -21.11
N ASP A 5 35.72 -6.78 -21.05
CA ASP A 5 35.04 -8.01 -20.62
C ASP A 5 34.63 -8.00 -19.15
N ALA A 6 35.42 -7.35 -18.29
CA ALA A 6 35.07 -7.15 -16.88
C ALA A 6 33.84 -6.23 -16.75
N ARG A 7 33.82 -5.10 -17.45
CA ARG A 7 32.67 -4.17 -17.48
C ARG A 7 31.41 -4.81 -18.04
N ALA A 8 31.53 -5.63 -19.08
CA ALA A 8 30.38 -6.35 -19.66
C ALA A 8 29.78 -7.36 -18.66
N ARG A 9 30.62 -8.09 -17.92
CA ARG A 9 30.17 -9.02 -16.86
C ARG A 9 29.51 -8.28 -15.70
N GLU A 10 30.06 -7.14 -15.29
CA GLU A 10 29.47 -6.27 -14.27
C GLU A 10 28.10 -5.74 -14.69
N ALA A 11 27.97 -5.25 -15.94
CA ALA A 11 26.70 -4.77 -16.48
C ALA A 11 25.62 -5.88 -16.52
N LEU A 12 26.01 -7.09 -16.93
CA LEU A 12 25.10 -8.24 -16.94
C LEU A 12 24.66 -8.65 -15.53
N ALA A 13 25.59 -8.66 -14.57
CA ALA A 13 25.28 -8.97 -13.17
C ALA A 13 24.33 -7.91 -12.57
N ASN A 14 24.60 -6.63 -12.82
CA ASN A 14 23.75 -5.53 -12.38
C ASN A 14 22.35 -5.60 -12.99
N TYR A 15 22.24 -5.93 -14.28
CA TYR A 15 20.95 -6.14 -14.93
C TYR A 15 20.18 -7.28 -14.26
N GLY A 16 20.81 -8.45 -14.10
CA GLY A 16 20.18 -9.61 -13.44
C GLY A 16 19.72 -9.30 -12.02
N GLN A 17 20.55 -8.60 -11.24
CA GLN A 17 20.18 -8.17 -9.89
C GLN A 17 18.98 -7.22 -9.88
N ARG A 18 18.93 -6.23 -10.79
CA ARG A 18 17.79 -5.30 -10.90
C ARG A 18 16.51 -6.03 -11.28
N SER A 19 16.57 -6.97 -12.22
CA SER A 19 15.41 -7.78 -12.60
C SER A 19 14.89 -8.62 -11.43
N LEU A 20 15.77 -9.26 -10.65
CA LEU A 20 15.37 -10.04 -9.48
C LEU A 20 14.73 -9.18 -8.39
N VAL A 21 15.25 -7.97 -8.16
CA VAL A 21 14.64 -7.01 -7.21
C VAL A 21 13.24 -6.63 -7.66
N ALA A 22 13.05 -6.27 -8.93
CA ALA A 22 11.74 -5.90 -9.47
C ALA A 22 10.72 -7.05 -9.34
N PHE A 23 11.13 -8.30 -9.63
CA PHE A 23 10.25 -9.46 -9.42
C PHE A 23 9.87 -9.65 -7.95
N GLY A 24 10.82 -9.49 -7.03
CA GLY A 24 10.56 -9.59 -5.59
C GLY A 24 9.62 -8.51 -5.07
N GLU A 25 9.73 -7.28 -5.59
CA GLU A 25 8.82 -6.18 -5.24
C GLU A 25 7.39 -6.46 -5.71
N VAL A 26 7.21 -6.96 -6.94
CA VAL A 26 5.89 -7.35 -7.48
C VAL A 26 5.29 -8.50 -6.67
N GLU A 27 6.07 -9.55 -6.37
CA GLU A 27 5.61 -10.69 -5.58
C GLU A 27 5.18 -10.26 -4.16
N THR A 28 5.95 -9.38 -3.53
CA THR A 28 5.62 -8.83 -2.21
C THR A 28 4.31 -8.05 -2.24
N ALA A 29 4.11 -7.18 -3.24
CA ALA A 29 2.89 -6.40 -3.38
C ALA A 29 1.64 -7.27 -3.64
N LEU A 30 1.79 -8.33 -4.45
CA LEU A 30 0.71 -9.29 -4.72
C LEU A 30 0.34 -10.11 -3.48
N SER A 31 1.33 -10.66 -2.77
CA SER A 31 1.13 -11.42 -1.53
C SER A 31 0.46 -10.56 -0.44
N THR A 32 0.85 -9.29 -0.35
CA THR A 32 0.27 -8.32 0.58
C THR A 32 -1.19 -8.03 0.26
N GLN A 33 -1.56 -7.94 -1.03
CA GLN A 33 -2.94 -7.66 -1.46
C GLN A 33 -3.93 -8.73 -0.98
N GLU A 34 -3.58 -10.02 -1.10
CA GLU A 34 -4.46 -11.12 -0.70
C GLU A 34 -4.81 -11.07 0.80
N HIS A 35 -3.84 -10.74 1.65
CA HIS A 35 -4.05 -10.63 3.10
C HIS A 35 -4.85 -9.38 3.48
N MET A 36 -4.72 -8.30 2.70
CA MET A 36 -5.43 -7.04 2.95
C MET A 36 -6.93 -7.13 2.70
N GLU A 37 -7.38 -7.87 1.69
CA GLU A 37 -8.81 -7.98 1.37
C GLU A 37 -9.61 -8.60 2.52
N GLY A 38 -9.14 -9.73 3.08
CA GLY A 38 -9.80 -10.37 4.23
C GLY A 38 -9.80 -9.48 5.48
N ARG A 39 -8.73 -8.71 5.70
CA ARG A 39 -8.63 -7.75 6.81
C ARG A 39 -9.59 -6.58 6.63
N GLU A 40 -9.71 -6.03 5.42
CA GLU A 40 -10.65 -4.93 5.11
C GLU A 40 -12.09 -5.34 5.40
N GLU A 41 -12.52 -6.51 4.93
CA GLU A 41 -13.89 -6.99 5.17
C GLU A 41 -14.18 -7.23 6.66
N ALA A 42 -13.19 -7.70 7.42
CA ALA A 42 -13.32 -7.89 8.86
C ALA A 42 -13.46 -6.54 9.59
N LEU A 43 -12.64 -5.55 9.23
CA LEU A 43 -12.67 -4.22 9.82
C LEU A 43 -13.92 -3.43 9.44
N GLU A 44 -14.41 -3.57 8.21
CA GLU A 44 -15.69 -2.99 7.80
C GLU A 44 -16.84 -3.55 8.64
N ARG A 45 -16.90 -4.88 8.79
CA ARG A 45 -17.90 -5.51 9.66
C ARG A 45 -17.76 -5.06 11.12
N ALA A 46 -16.54 -4.95 11.63
CA ALA A 46 -16.29 -4.49 13.00
C ALA A 46 -16.79 -3.05 13.21
N ALA A 47 -16.52 -2.15 12.26
CA ALA A 47 -17.01 -0.77 12.29
C ALA A 47 -18.55 -0.73 12.30
N GLN A 48 -19.20 -1.45 11.39
CA GLN A 48 -20.67 -1.53 11.34
C GLN A 48 -21.29 -2.04 12.65
N GLN A 49 -20.70 -3.07 13.25
CA GLN A 49 -21.18 -3.61 14.53
C GLN A 49 -20.95 -2.63 15.69
N ALA A 50 -19.82 -1.94 15.72
CA ALA A 50 -19.53 -0.94 16.74
C ALA A 50 -20.49 0.27 16.65
N GLU A 51 -20.86 0.69 15.44
CA GLU A 51 -21.87 1.72 15.21
C GLU A 51 -23.27 1.28 15.67
N ALA A 52 -23.66 0.04 15.38
CA ALA A 52 -24.91 -0.52 15.86
C ALA A 52 -24.96 -0.59 17.40
N ALA A 53 -23.83 -0.96 18.03
CA ALA A 53 -23.69 -0.98 19.49
C ALA A 53 -23.79 0.42 20.09
N GLN A 54 -23.19 1.44 19.45
CA GLN A 54 -23.34 2.84 19.85
C GLN A 54 -24.81 3.27 19.81
N ALA A 55 -25.51 3.03 18.69
CA ALA A 55 -26.92 3.39 18.54
C ALA A 55 -27.82 2.64 19.55
N LEU A 56 -27.45 1.42 19.94
CA LEU A 56 -28.14 0.70 21.00
C LEU A 56 -27.90 1.33 22.38
N ALA A 57 -26.66 1.71 22.71
CA ALA A 57 -26.33 2.35 23.98
C ALA A 57 -27.04 3.70 24.13
N GLU A 58 -27.12 4.49 23.05
CA GLU A 58 -27.86 5.77 23.03
C GLU A 58 -29.35 5.56 23.33
N ARG A 59 -29.99 4.54 22.72
CA ARG A 59 -31.38 4.19 23.02
C ARG A 59 -31.58 3.74 24.45
N GLN A 60 -30.67 2.91 24.97
CA GLN A 60 -30.72 2.46 26.36
C GLN A 60 -30.58 3.63 27.35
N TYR A 61 -29.75 4.62 27.02
CA TYR A 61 -29.55 5.81 27.85
C TYR A 61 -30.80 6.69 27.87
N GLN A 62 -31.41 6.92 26.70
CA GLN A 62 -32.68 7.63 26.59
C GLN A 62 -33.81 6.92 27.35
N ALA A 63 -33.80 5.59 27.37
CA ALA A 63 -34.73 4.78 28.16
C ALA A 63 -34.40 4.71 29.67
N GLY A 64 -33.28 5.31 30.11
CA GLY A 64 -32.83 5.28 31.51
C GLY A 64 -32.26 3.93 31.97
N THR A 65 -31.99 3.01 31.04
CA THR A 65 -31.52 1.63 31.32
C THR A 65 -30.00 1.49 31.32
N THR A 66 -29.27 2.52 30.89
CA THR A 66 -27.81 2.60 31.00
C THR A 66 -27.37 4.02 31.35
N ASN A 67 -26.09 4.22 31.66
CA ASN A 67 -25.53 5.52 32.03
C ASN A 67 -24.80 6.19 30.85
N LEU A 68 -24.52 7.49 30.98
CA LEU A 68 -23.83 8.27 29.95
C LEU A 68 -22.42 7.73 29.65
N LEU A 69 -21.74 7.18 30.66
CA LEU A 69 -20.40 6.61 30.47
C LEU A 69 -20.41 5.42 29.50
N ALA A 70 -21.44 4.58 29.55
CA ALA A 70 -21.61 3.47 28.61
C ALA A 70 -21.80 3.97 27.16
N VAL A 71 -22.53 5.09 26.98
CA VAL A 71 -22.69 5.73 25.66
C VAL A 71 -21.34 6.23 25.15
N LEU A 72 -20.60 6.99 25.97
CA LEU A 72 -19.30 7.53 25.58
C LEU A 72 -18.29 6.43 25.26
N GLU A 73 -18.28 5.33 26.02
CA GLU A 73 -17.42 4.19 25.74
C GLU A 73 -17.81 3.48 24.43
N SER A 74 -19.11 3.35 24.14
CA SER A 74 -19.58 2.80 22.86
C SER A 74 -19.22 3.70 21.67
N GLN A 75 -19.33 5.02 21.82
CA GLN A 75 -18.90 6.02 20.82
C GLN A 75 -17.39 5.93 20.57
N ARG A 76 -16.58 5.85 21.63
CA ARG A 76 -15.13 5.71 21.53
C ARG A 76 -14.76 4.45 20.74
N ARG A 77 -15.43 3.32 21.02
CA ARG A 77 -15.21 2.06 20.29
C ARG A 77 -15.60 2.18 18.82
N ALA A 78 -16.74 2.79 18.51
CA ALA A 78 -17.19 3.01 17.12
C ALA A 78 -16.19 3.89 16.34
N LEU A 79 -15.71 4.98 16.95
CA LEU A 79 -14.71 5.85 16.34
C LEU A 79 -13.39 5.13 16.09
N ASN A 80 -12.92 4.33 17.04
CA ASN A 80 -11.70 3.53 16.87
C ASN A 80 -11.86 2.51 15.73
N ALA A 81 -12.97 1.78 15.69
CA ALA A 81 -13.22 0.78 14.64
C ALA A 81 -13.30 1.44 13.24
N ARG A 82 -13.95 2.61 13.12
CA ARG A 82 -13.95 3.39 11.87
C ARG A 82 -12.55 3.85 11.49
N ALA A 83 -11.76 4.33 12.45
CA ALA A 83 -10.39 4.77 12.19
C ALA A 83 -9.52 3.62 11.66
N GLU A 84 -9.64 2.43 12.26
CA GLU A 84 -8.94 1.22 11.80
C GLU A 84 -9.38 0.79 10.38
N GLN A 85 -10.68 0.81 10.09
CA GLN A 85 -11.21 0.55 8.75
C GLN A 85 -10.63 1.52 7.71
N ILE A 86 -10.59 2.82 8.02
CA ILE A 86 -10.04 3.86 7.13
C ILE A 86 -8.54 3.65 6.90
N THR A 87 -7.79 3.34 7.96
CA THR A 87 -6.35 3.04 7.86
C THR A 87 -6.11 1.82 6.97
N SER A 88 -6.89 0.75 7.12
CA SER A 88 -6.79 -0.43 6.26
C SER A 88 -7.05 -0.10 4.79
N ARG A 89 -8.07 0.72 4.51
CA ARG A 89 -8.36 1.17 3.14
C ARG A 89 -7.21 2.00 2.57
N ARG A 90 -6.55 2.81 3.39
CA ARG A 90 -5.35 3.56 2.99
C ARG A 90 -4.20 2.61 2.67
N GLU A 91 -3.91 1.63 3.53
CA GLU A 91 -2.84 0.64 3.33
C GLU A 91 -3.01 -0.10 1.99
N ARG A 92 -4.25 -0.43 1.60
CA ARG A 92 -4.52 -1.03 0.28
C ARG A 92 -4.25 -0.07 -0.88
N LEU A 93 -4.55 1.22 -0.75
CA LEU A 93 -4.22 2.20 -1.78
C LEU A 93 -2.71 2.34 -1.93
N ASP A 94 -1.98 2.36 -0.82
CA ASP A 94 -0.52 2.41 -0.81
C ASP A 94 0.07 1.16 -1.50
N ASN A 95 -0.43 -0.05 -1.18
CA ASN A 95 0.00 -1.29 -1.85
C ASN A 95 -0.27 -1.29 -3.37
N ARG A 96 -1.37 -0.65 -3.82
CA ARG A 96 -1.66 -0.50 -5.25
C ARG A 96 -0.70 0.47 -5.95
N ILE A 97 -0.26 1.52 -5.25
CA ILE A 97 0.75 2.44 -5.75
C ILE A 97 2.09 1.71 -5.86
N ASP A 98 2.47 0.92 -4.85
CA ASP A 98 3.69 0.12 -4.87
C ASP A 98 3.69 -0.89 -6.01
N LEU A 99 2.57 -1.60 -6.23
CA LEU A 99 2.43 -2.50 -7.38
C LEU A 99 2.55 -1.76 -8.72
N TYR A 100 1.96 -0.56 -8.83
CA TYR A 100 2.08 0.26 -10.03
C TYR A 100 3.55 0.66 -10.29
N LEU A 101 4.28 1.06 -9.24
CA LEU A 101 5.69 1.42 -9.34
C LEU A 101 6.58 0.20 -9.67
N ALA A 102 6.34 -0.94 -9.02
CA ALA A 102 7.10 -2.18 -9.25
C ALA A 102 6.89 -2.77 -10.65
N LEU A 103 5.69 -2.60 -11.23
CA LEU A 103 5.40 -2.94 -12.63
C LEU A 103 5.98 -1.93 -13.63
N GLY A 104 6.63 -0.88 -13.14
CA GLY A 104 7.30 0.11 -13.97
C GLY A 104 6.50 1.39 -14.23
N GLY A 105 5.73 1.84 -13.25
CA GLY A 105 4.88 3.01 -13.37
C GLY A 105 5.61 4.24 -13.91
N GLY A 106 5.10 4.81 -15.02
CA GLY A 106 5.48 6.15 -15.49
C GLY A 106 6.77 6.27 -16.31
N PHE A 107 7.20 5.25 -17.06
CA PHE A 107 8.40 5.31 -17.92
C PHE A 107 8.39 6.38 -19.04
N ASP A 108 7.32 7.16 -19.21
CA ASP A 108 7.27 8.25 -20.18
C ASP A 108 7.97 9.55 -19.72
N ALA A 109 8.35 9.68 -18.44
CA ALA A 109 8.97 10.92 -17.93
C ALA A 109 10.49 11.02 -18.19
N ASP A 110 11.22 9.90 -18.28
CA ASP A 110 12.69 9.89 -18.42
C ASP A 110 13.20 9.32 -19.76
N ALA A 111 12.30 8.83 -20.64
CA ALA A 111 12.69 8.35 -21.98
C ALA A 111 13.26 9.46 -22.91
N GLN A 112 13.23 10.73 -22.50
CA GLN A 112 13.80 11.86 -23.25
C GLN A 112 15.26 12.20 -22.89
N ALA A 113 15.88 11.55 -21.90
CA ALA A 113 17.26 11.86 -21.51
C ALA A 113 18.35 11.17 -22.36
N ASP A 114 18.01 10.11 -23.12
CA ASP A 114 19.02 9.23 -23.76
C ASP A 114 19.16 9.39 -25.29
N THR A 115 18.63 10.45 -25.91
CA THR A 115 18.89 10.73 -27.34
C THR A 115 19.98 11.76 -27.61
N VAL A 116 20.95 11.96 -26.70
CA VAL A 116 22.20 12.66 -27.05
C VAL A 116 23.23 11.61 -27.46
N PRO A 117 23.40 11.30 -28.76
CA PRO A 117 24.62 10.65 -29.19
C PRO A 117 25.80 11.60 -28.93
N PRO A 118 26.89 11.14 -28.29
CA PRO A 118 28.15 11.85 -28.38
C PRO A 118 28.63 11.73 -29.83
N SER A 119 28.33 12.71 -30.68
CA SER A 119 29.12 12.92 -31.88
C SER A 119 30.50 13.39 -31.42
N ALA A 120 31.41 12.42 -31.36
CA ALA A 120 32.83 12.58 -31.11
C ALA A 120 33.43 13.76 -31.89
N ASP A 121 34.34 14.47 -31.25
CA ASP A 121 35.36 15.28 -31.89
C ASP A 121 35.99 14.54 -33.08
N ALA A 122 36.06 15.18 -34.25
CA ALA A 122 37.19 15.08 -35.19
C ALA A 122 36.98 15.97 -36.44
N ARG A 123 37.41 17.23 -36.37
CA ARG A 123 38.39 17.87 -37.29
C ARG A 123 38.63 19.33 -36.95
#